data_AF-A0AAE0IM21-F1
#
_entry.id   AF-A0AAE0IM21-F1
#
_cell.length_a   1.000
_cell.length_b   1.000
_cell.length_c   1.000
_cell.angle_alpha   90.00
_cell.angle_beta   90.00
_cell.angle_gamma   90.00
#
_symmetry.space_group_name_H-M   'P 1'
#
loop_
_entity.id
_entity.type
_entity.pdbx_description
1 polymer ?
#
loop_
_entity_poly.entity_id
_entity_poly.type
_entity_poly.pdbx_seq_one_letter_code
_entity_poly.pdbx_strand_id
1 'polypeptide(L)'
;MAVNQQTQTVFLTLPGTCTGDLWHHAAAQILHEAYGSKPYDLITVLGTISEERDFNHSIRRAPAVFNYFRQIRAPCVLARISYPDGGEFEFSEKMLDADSDQLLRLFREQQQAPHFKEEPFEVLWPKLEIIQPDMKAPEHKTLHYFLSTTIAMQSLSLEIDREERVARLVRLGDALAGGSSIDDEIDRDVSRKIDELRTLIALKRSSTNARILLYNWRGPSTYPGHASLPSHLSQVTDHASRHGMLVIRVAAGVSGDEIQDTDLDLFDARAAGSSTIRDKRFTARFWRRVARELDSEVFGLIGGRSGSVDVAAFVGLNCYEWDEPVFNIAAAAAAAQDEGPLKKEYVDMQVPQYLRLLNQCSVVSVGLLDVASHDLDKGVFTRLEETELDRWLGGEVGVYPPFPDNDCARELLVYNIGRIEDCELGILATNLRRIWVKS
;
A
#
# COMPACT_ATOMS: atom_id res chain seq x y z
N MET A 1 41.20 8.75 14.32
CA MET A 1 39.98 9.20 15.03
C MET A 1 38.81 8.90 14.12
N ALA A 2 38.00 7.89 14.45
CA ALA A 2 36.74 7.68 13.74
C ALA A 2 35.82 8.82 14.13
N VAL A 3 35.46 9.66 13.16
CA VAL A 3 34.38 10.63 13.35
C VAL A 3 33.14 9.78 13.63
N ASN A 4 32.60 9.91 14.84
CA ASN A 4 31.34 9.31 15.22
C ASN A 4 30.27 10.08 14.41
N GLN A 5 30.09 9.71 13.13
CA GLN A 5 29.04 10.27 12.31
C GLN A 5 27.73 9.86 12.97
N GLN A 6 27.12 10.83 13.65
CA GLN A 6 25.80 10.69 14.22
C GLN A 6 24.87 10.34 13.06
N THR A 7 24.29 9.14 13.07
CA THR A 7 23.34 8.72 12.05
C THR A 7 22.18 9.71 12.05
N GLN A 8 21.88 10.26 10.88
CA GLN A 8 20.74 11.16 10.74
C GLN A 8 19.46 10.35 10.99
N THR A 9 18.54 10.83 11.81
CA THR A 9 17.22 10.17 11.93
C THR A 9 16.26 10.80 10.96
N VAL A 10 15.52 9.96 10.25
CA VAL A 10 14.54 10.31 9.24
C VAL A 10 13.16 9.80 9.66
N PHE A 11 12.19 10.70 9.69
CA PHE A 11 10.82 10.40 10.08
C PHE A 11 9.92 10.20 8.86
N LEU A 12 9.23 9.06 8.80
CA LEU A 12 8.26 8.73 7.75
C LEU A 12 6.83 8.90 8.30
N THR A 13 6.05 9.82 7.76
CA THR A 13 4.72 10.13 8.31
C THR A 13 3.65 9.21 7.74
N LEU A 14 2.84 8.59 8.60
CA LEU A 14 1.72 7.73 8.22
C LEU A 14 0.45 8.18 8.96
N PRO A 15 -0.59 8.64 8.24
CA PRO A 15 -1.89 8.91 8.86
C PRO A 15 -2.47 7.63 9.47
N GLY A 16 -2.98 7.72 10.70
CA GLY A 16 -3.54 6.57 11.43
C GLY A 16 -4.74 5.90 10.74
N THR A 17 -5.43 6.62 9.84
CA THR A 17 -6.54 6.11 9.02
C THR A 17 -6.06 5.30 7.82
N CYS A 18 -4.85 5.55 7.30
CA CYS A 18 -4.27 4.94 6.10
C CYS A 18 -3.61 3.58 6.36
N THR A 19 -4.34 2.65 6.99
CA THR A 19 -3.77 1.34 7.38
C THR A 19 -3.39 0.41 6.23
N GLY A 20 -3.68 0.78 4.98
CA GLY A 20 -3.17 0.07 3.80
C GLY A 20 -1.71 0.43 3.50
N ASP A 21 -1.30 1.65 3.81
CA ASP A 21 0.03 2.16 3.46
C ASP A 21 1.12 1.73 4.45
N LEU A 22 0.71 1.13 5.58
CA LEU A 22 1.64 0.61 6.59
C LEU A 22 2.64 -0.39 6.00
N TRP A 23 2.26 -1.12 4.95
CA TRP A 23 3.12 -2.14 4.33
C TRP A 23 4.34 -1.51 3.66
N HIS A 24 4.16 -0.35 3.04
CA HIS A 24 5.25 0.40 2.40
C HIS A 24 6.23 0.93 3.45
N HIS A 25 5.72 1.47 4.55
CA HIS A 25 6.53 1.92 5.68
C HIS A 25 7.31 0.78 6.34
N ALA A 26 6.64 -0.34 6.60
CA ALA A 26 7.30 -1.53 7.15
C ALA A 26 8.35 -2.09 6.19
N ALA A 27 8.04 -2.19 4.88
CA ALA A 27 8.98 -2.64 3.87
C ALA A 27 10.20 -1.73 3.75
N ALA A 28 10.00 -0.41 3.73
CA ALA A 28 11.07 0.57 3.71
C ALA A 28 12.05 0.36 4.87
N GLN A 29 11.54 0.22 6.09
CA GLN A 29 12.37 0.04 7.28
C GLN A 29 13.12 -1.30 7.27
N ILE A 30 12.41 -2.40 7.03
CA ILE A 30 12.99 -3.75 7.02
C ILE A 30 14.10 -3.86 5.97
N LEU A 31 13.84 -3.37 4.76
CA LEU A 31 14.79 -3.43 3.66
C LEU A 31 15.95 -2.47 3.85
N HIS A 32 15.69 -1.25 4.34
CA HIS A 32 16.75 -0.28 4.65
C HIS A 32 17.68 -0.78 5.75
N GLU A 33 17.14 -1.36 6.82
CA GLU A 33 17.96 -1.96 7.89
C GLU A 33 18.84 -3.11 7.36
N ALA A 34 18.27 -3.92 6.46
CA ALA A 34 18.92 -5.11 5.93
C ALA A 34 19.94 -4.83 4.81
N TYR A 35 19.67 -3.84 3.95
CA TYR A 35 20.36 -3.65 2.67
C TYR A 35 20.74 -2.20 2.37
N GLY A 36 20.24 -1.22 3.12
CA GLY A 36 20.63 0.16 2.94
C GLY A 36 22.09 0.37 3.30
N SER A 37 22.79 1.24 2.55
CA SER A 37 23.89 1.99 3.18
C SER A 37 23.27 2.69 4.39
N LYS A 38 23.90 2.70 5.57
CA LYS A 38 23.32 3.25 6.80
C LYS A 38 23.74 4.71 7.09
N PRO A 39 23.50 5.73 6.23
CA PRO A 39 23.73 7.11 6.64
C PRO A 39 22.63 7.62 7.59
N TYR A 40 21.47 6.96 7.61
CA TYR A 40 20.34 7.35 8.44
C TYR A 40 19.53 6.19 9.02
N ASP A 41 18.82 6.48 10.11
CA ASP A 41 17.81 5.63 10.73
C ASP A 41 16.40 6.05 10.28
N LEU A 42 15.51 5.09 10.03
CA LEU A 42 14.11 5.35 9.64
C LEU A 42 13.17 5.10 10.82
N ILE A 43 12.30 6.07 11.13
CA ILE A 43 11.27 5.96 12.16
C ILE A 43 9.92 6.35 11.58
N THR A 44 8.91 5.47 11.70
CA THR A 44 7.54 5.81 11.25
C THR A 44 6.82 6.59 12.32
N VAL A 45 6.28 7.75 11.98
CA VAL A 45 5.41 8.54 12.84
C VAL A 45 3.97 8.27 12.47
N LEU A 46 3.25 7.61 13.37
CA LEU A 46 1.82 7.32 13.26
C LEU A 46 1.05 8.49 13.85
N GLY A 47 0.48 9.33 13.01
CA GLY A 47 -0.24 10.51 13.47
C GLY A 47 -1.76 10.29 13.53
N THR A 48 -2.39 10.77 14.59
CA THR A 48 -3.86 10.84 14.69
C THR A 48 -4.33 12.27 14.78
N ILE A 49 -5.38 12.62 14.04
CA ILE A 49 -5.96 13.96 13.99
C ILE A 49 -7.08 14.06 15.04
N SER A 50 -7.17 15.19 15.75
CA SER A 50 -8.11 15.38 16.87
C SER A 50 -9.56 15.72 16.49
N GLU A 51 -9.91 15.89 15.21
CA GLU A 51 -11.23 16.39 14.80
C GLU A 51 -12.30 15.29 14.66
N GLU A 52 -13.48 15.54 15.22
CA GLU A 52 -14.55 14.56 15.53
C GLU A 52 -15.00 13.64 14.38
N ARG A 53 -14.90 14.07 13.10
CA ARG A 53 -15.37 13.24 11.96
C ARG A 53 -14.44 12.05 11.65
N ASP A 54 -13.13 12.20 11.82
CA ASP A 54 -12.12 11.13 11.61
C ASP A 54 -11.42 10.68 12.90
N PHE A 55 -11.70 11.36 14.01
CA PHE A 55 -11.15 11.09 15.34
C PHE A 55 -11.34 9.63 15.76
N ASN A 56 -12.56 9.13 15.66
CA ASN A 56 -12.90 7.78 16.12
C ASN A 56 -12.24 6.68 15.29
N HIS A 57 -11.98 6.92 14.00
CA HIS A 57 -11.33 5.93 13.12
C HIS A 57 -9.82 5.94 13.27
N SER A 58 -9.19 7.12 13.34
CA SER A 58 -7.74 7.25 13.52
C SER A 58 -7.27 6.75 14.88
N ILE A 59 -7.99 7.06 15.96
CA ILE A 59 -7.65 6.64 17.33
C ILE A 59 -7.74 5.14 17.54
N ARG A 60 -8.70 4.46 16.89
CA ARG A 60 -8.81 3.00 17.00
C ARG A 60 -7.77 2.28 16.16
N ARG A 61 -7.45 2.82 14.97
CA ARG A 61 -6.56 2.16 14.00
C ARG A 61 -5.08 2.41 14.25
N ALA A 62 -4.69 3.62 14.66
CA ALA A 62 -3.28 3.95 14.85
C ALA A 62 -2.57 3.11 15.93
N PRO A 63 -3.19 2.81 17.10
CA PRO A 63 -2.59 1.90 18.08
C PRO A 63 -2.44 0.47 17.56
N ALA A 64 -3.41 -0.03 16.78
CA ALA A 64 -3.30 -1.34 16.15
C ALA A 64 -2.12 -1.39 15.15
N VAL A 65 -1.93 -0.33 14.37
CA VAL A 65 -0.76 -0.18 13.49
C VAL A 65 0.53 -0.07 14.30
N PHE A 66 0.56 0.73 15.36
CA PHE A 66 1.72 0.85 16.26
C PHE A 66 2.13 -0.50 16.86
N ASN A 67 1.15 -1.25 17.37
CA ASN A 67 1.37 -2.59 17.89
C ASN A 67 1.96 -3.52 16.84
N TYR A 68 1.44 -3.46 15.61
CA TYR A 68 2.00 -4.21 14.50
C TYR A 68 3.47 -3.88 14.25
N PHE A 69 3.83 -2.59 14.11
CA PHE A 69 5.23 -2.17 13.93
C PHE A 69 6.12 -2.66 15.07
N ARG A 70 5.66 -2.58 16.32
CA ARG A 70 6.38 -3.12 17.49
C ARG A 70 6.57 -4.63 17.42
N GLN A 71 5.56 -5.38 16.99
CA GLN A 71 5.61 -6.85 16.84
C GLN A 71 6.63 -7.28 15.78
N ILE A 72 6.72 -6.54 14.66
CA ILE A 72 7.72 -6.79 13.61
C ILE A 72 9.08 -6.12 13.89
N ARG A 73 9.23 -5.47 15.06
CA ARG A 73 10.43 -4.75 15.52
C ARG A 73 10.84 -3.58 14.63
N ALA A 74 9.88 -3.00 13.91
CA ALA A 74 10.08 -1.85 13.04
C ALA A 74 9.95 -0.54 13.87
N PRO A 75 10.93 0.38 13.85
CA PRO A 75 10.88 1.63 14.60
C PRO A 75 9.66 2.50 14.27
N CYS A 76 8.83 2.75 15.27
CA CYS A 76 7.67 3.63 15.14
C CYS A 76 7.42 4.46 16.40
N VAL A 77 6.73 5.58 16.22
CA VAL A 77 6.25 6.46 17.28
C VAL A 77 4.79 6.82 17.00
N LEU A 78 3.94 6.75 18.01
CA LEU A 78 2.54 7.18 17.95
C LEU A 78 2.44 8.62 18.44
N ALA A 79 1.94 9.53 17.60
CA ALA A 79 1.80 10.95 17.93
C ALA A 79 0.33 11.39 17.80
N ARG A 80 -0.20 12.03 18.86
CA ARG A 80 -1.46 12.77 18.75
C ARG A 80 -1.16 14.15 18.20
N ILE A 81 -1.88 14.54 17.17
CA ILE A 81 -1.86 15.91 16.66
C ILE A 81 -3.13 16.60 17.16
N SER A 82 -2.99 17.68 17.94
CA SER A 82 -4.10 18.48 18.47
C SER A 82 -3.99 19.92 18.01
N TYR A 83 -5.12 20.52 17.60
CA TYR A 83 -5.17 21.91 17.14
C TYR A 83 -5.60 22.86 18.26
N PRO A 84 -4.99 24.06 18.33
CA PRO A 84 -5.49 25.14 19.15
C PRO A 84 -6.81 25.75 18.64
N ASP A 85 -7.01 25.85 17.31
CA ASP A 85 -8.00 26.80 16.73
C ASP A 85 -9.04 26.22 15.75
N GLY A 86 -9.13 24.89 15.56
CA GLY A 86 -10.20 24.27 14.75
C GLY A 86 -10.22 24.62 13.24
N GLY A 87 -9.06 24.91 12.64
CA GLY A 87 -8.92 25.13 11.19
C GLY A 87 -8.53 23.86 10.42
N GLU A 88 -8.80 23.84 9.11
CA GLU A 88 -8.48 22.74 8.19
C GLU A 88 -6.96 22.43 8.18
N PHE A 89 -6.60 21.13 8.15
CA PHE A 89 -5.23 20.66 8.27
C PHE A 89 -4.79 19.78 7.11
N GLU A 90 -3.63 20.11 6.52
CA GLU A 90 -2.87 19.19 5.68
C GLU A 90 -1.83 18.42 6.52
N PHE A 91 -2.10 17.13 6.76
CA PHE A 91 -1.28 16.26 7.61
C PHE A 91 0.15 16.08 7.17
N SER A 92 0.38 16.12 5.86
CA SER A 92 1.71 16.02 5.30
C SER A 92 2.55 17.25 5.61
N GLU A 93 2.03 18.46 5.50
CA GLU A 93 2.86 19.67 5.51
C GLU A 93 3.40 20.02 6.90
N LYS A 94 2.54 20.07 7.92
CA LYS A 94 2.96 20.52 9.27
C LYS A 94 3.76 19.48 10.06
N MET A 95 3.67 18.19 9.73
CA MET A 95 4.53 17.16 10.31
C MET A 95 5.96 17.22 9.75
N LEU A 96 6.15 17.77 8.55
CA LEU A 96 7.49 18.02 8.00
C LEU A 96 8.26 19.05 8.84
N ASP A 97 7.54 19.93 9.55
CA ASP A 97 8.08 21.01 10.37
C ASP A 97 8.20 20.67 11.87
N ALA A 98 7.81 19.46 12.28
CA ALA A 98 7.89 19.05 13.68
C ALA A 98 9.34 18.94 14.15
N ASP A 99 9.63 19.44 15.36
CA ASP A 99 10.97 19.39 15.96
C ASP A 99 11.44 17.93 16.09
N SER A 100 12.47 17.58 15.32
CA SER A 100 13.05 16.24 15.29
C SER A 100 13.51 15.76 16.67
N ASP A 101 13.90 16.67 17.57
CA ASP A 101 14.31 16.32 18.93
C ASP A 101 13.11 15.92 19.80
N GLN A 102 11.95 16.55 19.60
CA GLN A 102 10.71 16.18 20.29
C GLN A 102 10.22 14.79 19.82
N LEU A 103 10.26 14.52 18.52
CA LEU A 103 9.91 13.21 17.97
C LEU A 103 10.90 12.12 18.42
N LEU A 104 12.20 12.41 18.45
CA LEU A 104 13.24 11.51 18.97
C LEU A 104 13.03 11.21 20.46
N ARG A 105 12.71 12.23 21.26
CA ARG A 105 12.42 12.06 22.68
C ARG A 105 11.19 11.17 22.87
N LEU A 106 10.10 11.46 22.15
CA LEU A 106 8.88 10.68 22.22
C LEU A 106 9.10 9.22 21.81
N PHE A 107 9.86 9.00 20.74
CA PHE A 107 10.25 7.67 20.30
C PHE A 107 11.01 6.91 21.40
N ARG A 108 12.01 7.54 22.02
CA ARG A 108 12.78 6.93 23.12
C ARG A 108 11.91 6.60 24.34
N GLU A 109 10.97 7.47 24.68
CA GLU A 109 10.00 7.25 25.75
C GLU A 109 9.09 6.04 25.42
N GLN A 110 8.57 5.95 24.21
CA GLN A 110 7.70 4.86 23.77
C GLN A 110 8.43 3.53 23.54
N GLN A 111 9.73 3.54 23.24
CA GLN A 111 10.52 2.31 23.14
C GLN A 111 10.55 1.54 24.47
N GLN A 112 10.56 2.27 25.58
CA GLN A 112 10.59 1.72 26.94
C GLN A 112 9.20 1.33 27.45
N ALA A 113 8.13 1.76 26.77
CA ALA A 113 6.76 1.43 27.15
C ALA A 113 6.45 -0.05 26.84
N PRO A 114 5.67 -0.75 27.69
CA PRO A 114 5.20 -2.10 27.40
C PRO A 114 4.33 -2.09 26.12
N HIS A 115 4.26 -3.24 25.43
CA HIS A 115 3.30 -3.42 24.33
C HIS A 115 1.88 -3.08 24.80
N PHE A 116 1.08 -2.40 23.97
CA PHE A 116 -0.32 -2.14 24.29
C PHE A 116 -1.06 -3.48 24.29
N LYS A 117 -1.40 -3.99 25.47
CA LYS A 117 -2.01 -5.32 25.60
C LYS A 117 -3.49 -5.30 25.23
N GLU A 118 -4.28 -4.33 25.69
CA GLU A 118 -5.73 -4.25 25.42
C GLU A 118 -6.21 -2.79 25.56
N GLU A 119 -7.34 -2.46 24.92
CA GLU A 119 -8.09 -1.21 25.14
C GLU A 119 -8.41 -1.00 26.64
N PRO A 120 -8.54 0.24 27.15
CA PRO A 120 -8.65 1.50 26.40
C PRO A 120 -7.35 2.33 26.36
N PHE A 121 -7.13 2.93 25.19
CA PHE A 121 -5.94 3.69 24.80
C PHE A 121 -5.86 5.13 25.37
N GLU A 122 -6.53 5.43 26.48
CA GLU A 122 -6.61 6.81 26.98
C GLU A 122 -5.31 7.34 27.62
N VAL A 123 -4.41 6.44 28.07
CA VAL A 123 -3.45 6.82 29.12
C VAL A 123 -2.12 7.41 28.61
N LEU A 124 -1.77 7.31 27.33
CA LEU A 124 -0.45 7.72 26.84
C LEU A 124 -0.47 8.42 25.48
N TRP A 125 -1.39 9.36 25.30
CA TRP A 125 -1.24 10.39 24.28
C TRP A 125 -0.47 11.57 24.91
N PRO A 126 0.87 11.61 24.89
CA PRO A 126 1.52 12.88 25.14
C PRO A 126 0.99 13.84 24.08
N LYS A 127 0.38 14.94 24.53
CA LYS A 127 -0.04 16.01 23.64
C LYS A 127 1.21 16.53 22.93
N LEU A 128 1.33 16.25 21.64
CA LEU A 128 2.21 17.04 20.78
C LEU A 128 1.41 18.28 20.41
N GLU A 129 1.63 19.37 21.13
CA GLU A 129 1.17 20.68 20.68
C GLU A 129 2.06 21.11 19.51
N ILE A 130 1.54 20.98 18.29
CA ILE A 130 2.19 21.55 17.11
C ILE A 130 1.89 23.05 17.13
N ILE A 131 2.83 23.83 17.66
CA ILE A 131 2.82 25.28 17.58
C ILE A 131 3.02 25.63 16.10
N GLN A 132 2.08 26.37 15.49
CA GLN A 132 2.24 26.81 14.10
C GLN A 132 3.56 27.61 13.93
N PRO A 133 4.50 27.20 13.06
CA PRO A 133 5.65 28.02 12.71
C PRO A 133 5.52 28.57 11.29
N ASP A 134 6.21 29.69 11.07
CA ASP A 134 6.27 30.50 9.85
C ASP A 134 6.81 29.69 8.65
N MET A 135 6.09 29.69 7.51
CA MET A 135 6.37 28.85 6.34
C MET A 135 7.61 29.27 5.55
N LYS A 136 8.80 28.87 6.01
CA LYS A 136 10.04 28.92 5.20
C LYS A 136 10.90 27.66 5.45
N ALA A 137 10.82 26.67 4.57
CA ALA A 137 11.76 25.55 4.48
C ALA A 137 13.13 26.04 3.94
N PRO A 138 14.31 25.45 4.28
CA PRO A 138 14.61 24.05 3.96
C PRO A 138 15.71 23.36 4.84
N GLU A 139 15.37 22.56 5.86
CA GLU A 139 16.32 21.65 6.56
C GLU A 139 15.64 20.39 7.17
N HIS A 140 14.61 19.83 6.54
CA HIS A 140 13.66 18.94 7.23
C HIS A 140 14.06 17.44 7.19
N LYS A 141 14.05 16.80 8.37
CA LYS A 141 14.34 15.37 8.61
C LYS A 141 13.11 14.45 8.51
N THR A 142 12.01 14.95 7.96
CA THR A 142 10.75 14.23 7.85
C THR A 142 10.38 14.12 6.37
N LEU A 143 9.84 12.98 5.95
CA LEU A 143 9.62 12.66 4.53
C LEU A 143 8.19 12.20 4.28
N HIS A 144 7.69 12.56 3.09
CA HIS A 144 6.34 12.24 2.63
C HIS A 144 6.06 10.73 2.60
N TYR A 145 4.80 10.35 2.81
CA TYR A 145 4.35 8.96 2.87
C TYR A 145 4.74 8.11 1.64
N PHE A 146 4.86 8.73 0.45
CA PHE A 146 5.29 8.07 -0.79
C PHE A 146 6.75 7.63 -0.80
N LEU A 147 7.59 8.25 0.02
CA LEU A 147 9.02 7.96 0.00
C LEU A 147 9.33 6.57 0.59
N SER A 148 8.45 6.06 1.46
CA SER A 148 8.54 4.69 1.95
C SER A 148 8.52 3.68 0.80
N THR A 149 7.63 3.87 -0.18
CA THR A 149 7.59 3.06 -1.41
C THR A 149 8.91 3.19 -2.16
N THR A 150 9.45 4.39 -2.36
CA THR A 150 10.72 4.59 -3.07
C THR A 150 11.90 3.91 -2.39
N ILE A 151 12.04 4.05 -1.07
CA ILE A 151 13.10 3.40 -0.28
C ILE A 151 13.00 1.87 -0.40
N ALA A 152 11.79 1.32 -0.26
CA ALA A 152 11.56 -0.12 -0.41
C ALA A 152 11.92 -0.58 -1.83
N MET A 153 11.51 0.18 -2.84
CA MET A 153 11.69 -0.16 -4.25
C MET A 153 13.13 -0.05 -4.73
N GLN A 154 13.96 0.82 -4.17
CA GLN A 154 15.41 0.80 -4.41
C GLN A 154 16.04 -0.52 -3.98
N SER A 155 15.63 -1.03 -2.82
CA SER A 155 16.14 -2.28 -2.28
C SER A 155 15.60 -3.50 -3.02
N LEU A 156 14.53 -3.35 -3.79
CA LEU A 156 13.87 -4.40 -4.57
C LEU A 156 13.94 -4.15 -6.08
N SER A 157 14.80 -3.23 -6.54
CA SER A 157 14.87 -2.82 -7.93
C SER A 157 15.03 -3.99 -8.90
N LEU A 158 14.45 -3.85 -10.09
CA LEU A 158 14.61 -4.80 -11.19
C LEU A 158 16.05 -4.92 -11.72
N GLU A 159 16.96 -4.03 -11.33
CA GLU A 159 18.39 -4.10 -11.67
C GLU A 159 19.17 -5.05 -10.78
N ILE A 160 18.62 -5.38 -9.61
CA ILE A 160 19.16 -6.41 -8.74
C ILE A 160 18.95 -7.76 -9.43
N ASP A 161 19.93 -8.65 -9.29
CA ASP A 161 19.82 -10.03 -9.75
C ASP A 161 18.52 -10.67 -9.25
N ARG A 162 17.91 -11.51 -10.10
CA ARG A 162 16.60 -12.10 -9.82
C ARG A 162 16.62 -12.94 -8.54
N GLU A 163 17.67 -13.74 -8.31
CA GLU A 163 17.75 -14.61 -7.14
C GLU A 163 17.90 -13.78 -5.86
N GLU A 164 18.76 -12.76 -5.91
CA GLU A 164 18.92 -11.81 -4.81
C GLU A 164 17.60 -11.08 -4.51
N ARG A 165 16.88 -10.60 -5.53
CA ARG A 165 15.59 -9.94 -5.33
C ARG A 165 14.56 -10.87 -4.69
N VAL A 166 14.49 -12.13 -5.13
CA VAL A 166 13.63 -13.15 -4.50
C VAL A 166 14.02 -13.39 -3.05
N ALA A 167 15.32 -13.50 -2.74
CA ALA A 167 15.80 -13.64 -1.36
C ALA A 167 15.40 -12.45 -0.48
N ARG A 168 15.45 -11.22 -1.02
CA ARG A 168 14.99 -10.01 -0.33
C ARG A 168 13.49 -10.03 -0.05
N LEU A 169 12.66 -10.45 -1.02
CA LEU A 169 11.21 -10.61 -0.84
C LEU A 169 10.87 -11.68 0.18
N VAL A 170 11.57 -12.82 0.19
CA VAL A 170 11.42 -13.87 1.20
C VAL A 170 11.69 -13.31 2.59
N ARG A 171 12.83 -12.61 2.77
CA ARG A 171 13.20 -11.99 4.05
C ARG A 171 12.18 -10.93 4.49
N LEU A 172 11.76 -10.08 3.56
CA LEU A 172 10.73 -9.07 3.83
C LEU A 172 9.44 -9.73 4.28
N GLY A 173 8.97 -10.75 3.57
CA GLY A 173 7.73 -11.43 3.91
C GLY A 173 7.78 -12.15 5.26
N ASP A 174 8.94 -12.71 5.65
CA ASP A 174 9.12 -13.29 6.99
C ASP A 174 9.09 -12.23 8.10
N ALA A 175 9.68 -11.06 7.86
CA ALA A 175 9.64 -9.96 8.81
C ALA A 175 8.22 -9.37 8.94
N LEU A 176 7.53 -9.12 7.83
CA LEU A 176 6.14 -8.59 7.82
C LEU A 176 5.15 -9.54 8.50
N ALA A 177 5.40 -10.85 8.42
CA ALA A 177 4.63 -11.89 9.11
C ALA A 177 4.93 -12.01 10.62
N GLY A 178 5.83 -11.19 11.18
CA GLY A 178 6.20 -11.22 12.59
C GLY A 178 7.20 -12.32 12.97
N GLY A 179 7.99 -12.81 12.01
CA GLY A 179 9.01 -13.83 12.25
C GLY A 179 8.47 -15.20 12.67
N SER A 180 9.31 -15.99 13.34
CA SER A 180 9.03 -17.37 13.77
C SER A 180 8.40 -17.48 15.17
N SER A 181 7.97 -16.37 15.79
CA SER A 181 7.25 -16.48 17.05
C SER A 181 5.90 -17.14 16.77
N ILE A 182 5.74 -18.35 17.30
CA ILE A 182 4.53 -19.15 17.24
C ILE A 182 3.44 -18.34 17.95
N ASP A 183 2.61 -17.68 17.14
CA ASP A 183 1.35 -17.13 17.60
C ASP A 183 0.32 -18.17 17.20
N ASP A 184 0.09 -19.12 18.11
CA ASP A 184 -0.70 -20.33 17.85
C ASP A 184 -2.11 -20.00 17.34
N GLU A 185 -2.66 -18.84 17.69
CA GLU A 185 -3.98 -18.43 17.22
C GLU A 185 -3.95 -17.93 15.78
N ILE A 186 -3.05 -16.99 15.46
CA ILE A 186 -2.93 -16.47 14.09
C ILE A 186 -2.54 -17.60 13.13
N ASP A 187 -1.62 -18.48 13.50
CA ASP A 187 -1.20 -19.58 12.64
C ASP A 187 -2.30 -20.63 12.42
N ARG A 188 -3.14 -20.89 13.44
CA ARG A 188 -4.34 -21.74 13.29
C ARG A 188 -5.35 -21.10 12.34
N ASP A 189 -5.64 -19.82 12.51
CA ASP A 189 -6.58 -19.10 11.66
C ASP A 189 -6.11 -19.03 10.21
N VAL A 190 -4.82 -18.73 10.00
CA VAL A 190 -4.22 -18.75 8.67
C VAL A 190 -4.27 -20.16 8.07
N SER A 191 -3.98 -21.21 8.86
CA SER A 191 -4.06 -22.60 8.38
C SER A 191 -5.47 -22.96 7.92
N ARG A 192 -6.48 -22.62 8.72
CA ARG A 192 -7.88 -22.82 8.32
C ARG A 192 -8.19 -22.12 7.00
N LYS A 193 -7.76 -20.86 6.81
CA LYS A 193 -7.99 -20.14 5.54
C LYS A 193 -7.23 -20.72 4.36
N ILE A 194 -6.05 -21.27 4.56
CA ILE A 194 -5.32 -22.00 3.51
C ILE A 194 -6.05 -23.29 3.13
N ASP A 195 -6.60 -24.03 4.10
CA ASP A 195 -7.36 -25.25 3.84
C ASP A 195 -8.71 -24.95 3.14
N GLU A 196 -9.39 -23.88 3.54
CA GLU A 196 -10.57 -23.35 2.83
C GLU A 196 -10.21 -23.01 1.37
N LEU A 197 -9.12 -22.28 1.14
CA LEU A 197 -8.66 -21.95 -0.21
C LEU A 197 -8.33 -23.23 -1.01
N ARG A 198 -7.59 -24.19 -0.45
CA ARG A 198 -7.29 -25.47 -1.12
C ARG A 198 -8.57 -26.22 -1.51
N THR A 199 -9.59 -26.20 -0.65
CA THR A 199 -10.89 -26.80 -0.95
C THR A 199 -11.55 -26.12 -2.15
N LEU A 200 -11.56 -24.78 -2.20
CA LEU A 200 -12.09 -24.02 -3.34
C LEU A 200 -11.30 -24.28 -4.62
N ILE A 201 -9.96 -24.37 -4.53
CA ILE A 201 -9.08 -24.72 -5.65
C ILE A 201 -9.45 -26.11 -6.19
N ALA A 202 -9.58 -27.12 -5.31
CA ALA A 202 -9.92 -28.49 -5.69
C ALA A 202 -11.31 -28.57 -6.36
N LEU A 203 -12.29 -27.84 -5.83
CA LEU A 203 -13.63 -27.75 -6.42
C LEU A 203 -13.61 -27.12 -7.82
N LYS A 204 -12.90 -26.00 -7.99
CA LYS A 204 -12.75 -25.33 -9.29
C LYS A 204 -11.99 -26.18 -10.31
N ARG A 205 -10.98 -26.94 -9.86
CA ARG A 205 -10.14 -27.81 -10.70
C ARG A 205 -10.70 -29.21 -10.92
N SER A 206 -11.95 -29.48 -10.57
CA SER A 206 -12.56 -30.82 -10.64
C SER A 206 -12.39 -31.55 -11.99
N SER A 207 -12.20 -30.82 -13.09
CA SER A 207 -11.95 -31.37 -14.43
C SER A 207 -10.69 -30.86 -15.13
N THR A 208 -9.86 -30.03 -14.48
CA THR A 208 -8.69 -29.41 -15.13
C THR A 208 -7.50 -29.21 -14.18
N ASN A 209 -6.30 -29.11 -14.73
CA ASN A 209 -5.11 -28.69 -13.99
C ASN A 209 -4.78 -27.20 -14.14
N ALA A 210 -5.78 -26.37 -14.47
CA ALA A 210 -5.61 -24.93 -14.63
C ALA A 210 -5.10 -24.28 -13.34
N ARG A 211 -4.19 -23.31 -13.48
CA ARG A 211 -3.77 -22.47 -12.35
C ARG A 211 -4.90 -21.50 -11.97
N ILE A 212 -4.88 -21.06 -10.73
CA ILE A 212 -5.89 -20.20 -10.14
C ILE A 212 -5.41 -18.76 -10.13
N LEU A 213 -6.21 -17.87 -10.70
CA LEU A 213 -6.10 -16.43 -10.52
C LEU A 213 -6.99 -16.02 -9.35
N LEU A 214 -6.40 -15.40 -8.33
CA LEU A 214 -7.15 -14.84 -7.21
C LEU A 214 -7.59 -13.43 -7.55
N TYR A 215 -8.89 -13.17 -7.50
CA TYR A 215 -9.46 -11.85 -7.73
C TYR A 215 -9.83 -11.21 -6.39
N ASN A 216 -9.11 -10.16 -5.99
CA ASN A 216 -9.32 -9.43 -4.75
C ASN A 216 -10.62 -8.63 -4.84
N TRP A 217 -11.72 -9.23 -4.41
CA TRP A 217 -13.06 -8.62 -4.42
C TRP A 217 -13.21 -7.66 -3.25
N ARG A 218 -13.15 -6.37 -3.58
CA ARG A 218 -13.43 -5.28 -2.64
C ARG A 218 -14.77 -4.64 -2.99
N GLY A 219 -15.60 -4.48 -1.98
CA GLY A 219 -16.88 -3.78 -2.10
C GLY A 219 -16.69 -2.32 -2.51
N PRO A 220 -17.79 -1.57 -2.67
CA PRO A 220 -17.73 -0.15 -2.98
C PRO A 220 -16.77 0.57 -2.03
N SER A 221 -15.68 1.05 -2.60
CA SER A 221 -14.59 1.74 -1.92
C SER A 221 -14.90 3.23 -1.87
N THR A 222 -14.32 3.98 -0.93
CA THR A 222 -14.40 5.45 -0.91
C THR A 222 -13.82 6.09 -2.18
N TYR A 223 -13.00 5.33 -2.92
CA TYR A 223 -12.45 5.69 -4.22
C TYR A 223 -13.03 4.73 -5.28
N PRO A 224 -13.97 5.20 -6.12
CA PRO A 224 -14.62 4.39 -7.15
C PRO A 224 -13.65 3.69 -8.11
N GLY A 225 -12.52 4.32 -8.45
CA GLY A 225 -11.48 3.74 -9.31
C GLY A 225 -10.83 2.46 -8.77
N HIS A 226 -10.79 2.28 -7.45
CA HIS A 226 -10.22 1.05 -6.85
C HIS A 226 -11.27 -0.03 -6.57
N ALA A 227 -12.55 0.27 -6.79
CA ALA A 227 -13.62 -0.66 -6.47
C ALA A 227 -13.63 -1.84 -7.44
N SER A 228 -13.98 -3.01 -6.93
CA SER A 228 -14.23 -4.17 -7.79
C SER A 228 -15.67 -4.11 -8.29
N LEU A 229 -15.85 -3.98 -9.61
CA LEU A 229 -17.17 -4.05 -10.23
C LEU A 229 -17.43 -5.46 -10.78
N PRO A 230 -18.70 -5.88 -10.90
CA PRO A 230 -19.05 -7.13 -11.58
C PRO A 230 -18.52 -7.19 -13.02
N SER A 231 -18.46 -6.05 -13.73
CA SER A 231 -17.89 -5.97 -15.07
C SER A 231 -16.38 -6.25 -15.10
N HIS A 232 -15.62 -5.73 -14.14
CA HIS A 232 -14.20 -6.02 -13.98
C HIS A 232 -13.96 -7.51 -13.75
N LEU A 233 -14.75 -8.13 -12.86
CA LEU A 233 -14.68 -9.57 -12.62
C LEU A 233 -14.96 -10.38 -13.88
N SER A 234 -15.98 -10.01 -14.65
CA SER A 234 -16.32 -10.69 -15.91
C SER A 234 -15.14 -10.61 -16.88
N GLN A 235 -14.58 -9.42 -17.10
CA GLN A 235 -13.45 -9.23 -18.00
C GLN A 235 -12.22 -10.01 -17.54
N VAL A 236 -11.85 -9.94 -16.24
CA VAL A 236 -10.75 -10.74 -15.69
C VAL A 236 -10.99 -12.24 -15.87
N THR A 237 -12.22 -12.71 -15.70
CA THR A 237 -12.57 -14.13 -15.87
C THR A 237 -12.44 -14.57 -17.32
N ASP A 238 -12.88 -13.74 -18.27
CA ASP A 238 -12.78 -14.02 -19.69
C ASP A 238 -11.32 -14.04 -20.15
N HIS A 239 -10.52 -13.05 -19.74
CA HIS A 239 -9.09 -13.00 -20.01
C HIS A 239 -8.33 -14.18 -19.38
N ALA A 240 -8.54 -14.46 -18.09
CA ALA A 240 -7.93 -15.61 -17.41
C ALA A 240 -8.25 -16.93 -18.13
N SER A 241 -9.49 -17.10 -18.59
CA SER A 241 -9.92 -18.29 -19.32
C SER A 241 -9.19 -18.45 -20.66
N ARG A 242 -8.96 -17.35 -21.40
CA ARG A 242 -8.14 -17.35 -22.63
C ARG A 242 -6.69 -17.79 -22.38
N HIS A 243 -6.18 -17.54 -21.18
CA HIS A 243 -4.86 -17.97 -20.71
C HIS A 243 -4.87 -19.32 -19.97
N GLY A 244 -5.98 -20.07 -20.01
CA GLY A 244 -6.08 -21.40 -19.41
C GLY A 244 -6.08 -21.40 -17.88
N MET A 245 -6.55 -20.31 -17.26
CA MET A 245 -6.65 -20.14 -15.81
C MET A 245 -8.12 -20.12 -15.36
N LEU A 246 -8.33 -20.37 -14.06
CA LEU A 246 -9.64 -20.24 -13.41
C LEU A 246 -9.60 -19.15 -12.36
N VAL A 247 -10.72 -18.47 -12.13
CA VAL A 247 -10.81 -17.38 -11.15
C VAL A 247 -11.49 -17.83 -9.86
N ILE A 248 -10.89 -17.47 -8.72
CA ILE A 248 -11.51 -17.52 -7.39
C ILE A 248 -11.57 -16.11 -6.83
N ARG A 249 -12.74 -15.69 -6.33
CA ARG A 249 -12.87 -14.40 -5.66
C ARG A 249 -12.39 -14.52 -4.22
N VAL A 250 -11.61 -13.54 -3.79
CA VAL A 250 -11.18 -13.36 -2.41
C VAL A 250 -11.94 -12.15 -1.87
N ALA A 251 -12.95 -12.39 -1.06
CA ALA A 251 -13.77 -11.37 -0.44
C ALA A 251 -13.00 -10.68 0.69
N ALA A 252 -12.66 -9.40 0.50
CA ALA A 252 -11.89 -8.59 1.44
C ALA A 252 -12.60 -7.26 1.71
N GLY A 253 -13.29 -7.17 2.85
CA GLY A 253 -14.01 -5.95 3.24
C GLY A 253 -15.34 -5.75 2.49
N VAL A 254 -16.04 -6.84 2.19
CA VAL A 254 -17.42 -6.84 1.67
C VAL A 254 -18.39 -7.30 2.75
N SER A 255 -19.67 -6.98 2.59
CA SER A 255 -20.72 -7.45 3.49
C SER A 255 -20.85 -8.98 3.39
N GLY A 256 -21.20 -9.65 4.50
CA GLY A 256 -21.35 -11.11 4.51
C GLY A 256 -22.39 -11.62 3.51
N ASP A 257 -23.42 -10.84 3.25
CA ASP A 257 -24.53 -11.19 2.34
C ASP A 257 -24.12 -11.16 0.85
N GLU A 258 -23.02 -10.48 0.51
CA GLU A 258 -22.47 -10.45 -0.84
C GLU A 258 -21.51 -11.61 -1.14
N ILE A 259 -21.10 -12.35 -0.10
CA ILE A 259 -20.12 -13.43 -0.23
C ILE A 259 -20.83 -14.74 -0.60
N GLN A 260 -20.43 -15.32 -1.71
CA GLN A 260 -20.95 -16.61 -2.18
C GLN A 260 -20.13 -17.78 -1.61
N ASP A 261 -20.70 -18.97 -1.63
CA ASP A 261 -20.02 -20.19 -1.16
C ASP A 261 -18.80 -20.59 -1.98
N THR A 262 -18.68 -20.05 -3.20
CA THR A 262 -17.51 -20.24 -4.06
C THR A 262 -16.41 -19.20 -3.83
N ASP A 263 -16.61 -18.26 -2.91
CA ASP A 263 -15.65 -17.21 -2.60
C ASP A 263 -14.86 -17.54 -1.33
N LEU A 264 -13.60 -17.12 -1.29
CA LEU A 264 -12.83 -17.12 -0.07
C LEU A 264 -13.21 -15.89 0.77
N ASP A 265 -13.93 -16.12 1.86
CA ASP A 265 -14.19 -15.09 2.88
C ASP A 265 -12.94 -14.89 3.74
N LEU A 266 -12.01 -14.03 3.32
CA LEU A 266 -10.69 -13.94 3.97
C LEU A 266 -10.78 -13.54 5.45
N PHE A 267 -11.80 -12.76 5.81
CA PHE A 267 -11.95 -12.18 7.14
C PHE A 267 -13.16 -12.69 7.93
N ASP A 268 -13.84 -13.73 7.47
CA ASP A 268 -15.05 -14.32 8.08
C ASP A 268 -16.19 -13.29 8.26
N ALA A 269 -16.38 -12.42 7.27
CA ALA A 269 -17.43 -11.40 7.30
C ALA A 269 -18.84 -12.00 7.41
N ARG A 270 -19.06 -13.22 6.90
CA ARG A 270 -20.32 -13.98 7.05
C ARG A 270 -20.66 -14.31 8.50
N ALA A 271 -19.65 -14.62 9.32
CA ALA A 271 -19.85 -15.01 10.71
C ALA A 271 -19.77 -13.82 11.69
N ALA A 272 -18.95 -12.82 11.37
CA ALA A 272 -18.58 -11.75 12.30
C ALA A 272 -19.47 -10.50 12.25
N GLY A 273 -20.29 -10.29 11.21
CA GLY A 273 -21.12 -9.10 11.06
C GLY A 273 -20.29 -7.80 10.97
N SER A 274 -19.63 -7.57 9.83
CA SER A 274 -18.73 -6.43 9.54
C SER A 274 -17.48 -6.27 10.45
N SER A 275 -16.31 -6.27 9.79
CA SER A 275 -14.94 -5.96 10.22
C SER A 275 -14.61 -5.98 11.73
N THR A 276 -14.19 -7.15 12.24
CA THR A 276 -13.26 -7.17 13.37
C THR A 276 -11.90 -6.63 12.90
N ILE A 277 -11.26 -5.76 13.68
CA ILE A 277 -9.88 -5.31 13.41
C ILE A 277 -8.99 -6.54 13.62
N ARG A 278 -8.67 -7.25 12.54
CA ARG A 278 -7.73 -8.37 12.59
C ARG A 278 -6.31 -7.86 12.74
N ASP A 279 -5.52 -8.63 13.48
CA ASP A 279 -4.07 -8.46 13.55
C ASP A 279 -3.49 -8.41 12.13
N LYS A 280 -2.69 -7.39 11.84
CA LYS A 280 -2.11 -7.19 10.50
C LYS A 280 -1.19 -8.36 10.10
N ARG A 281 -0.53 -9.02 11.06
CA ARG A 281 0.30 -10.22 10.80
C ARG A 281 -0.50 -11.35 10.15
N PHE A 282 -1.81 -11.46 10.41
CA PHE A 282 -2.67 -12.45 9.75
C PHE A 282 -2.62 -12.30 8.23
N THR A 283 -2.78 -11.07 7.71
CA THR A 283 -2.84 -10.82 6.26
C THR A 283 -1.49 -11.11 5.61
N ALA A 284 -0.39 -10.66 6.23
CA ALA A 284 0.96 -10.95 5.77
C ALA A 284 1.27 -12.47 5.78
N ARG A 285 0.92 -13.19 6.87
CA ARG A 285 1.11 -14.63 6.99
C ARG A 285 0.30 -15.42 5.97
N PHE A 286 -0.97 -15.04 5.76
CA PHE A 286 -1.84 -15.66 4.77
C PHE A 286 -1.22 -15.55 3.37
N TRP A 287 -0.93 -14.34 2.90
CA TRP A 287 -0.37 -14.16 1.56
C TRP A 287 1.02 -14.80 1.41
N ARG A 288 1.85 -14.79 2.46
CA ARG A 288 3.15 -15.48 2.45
C ARG A 288 2.97 -16.98 2.25
N ARG A 289 1.97 -17.60 2.89
CA ARG A 289 1.67 -19.03 2.70
C ARG A 289 1.11 -19.31 1.31
N VAL A 290 0.25 -18.44 0.78
CA VAL A 290 -0.20 -18.55 -0.62
C VAL A 290 1.00 -18.53 -1.57
N ALA A 291 1.91 -17.56 -1.42
CA ALA A 291 3.10 -17.40 -2.28
C ALA A 291 4.09 -18.58 -2.18
N ARG A 292 4.18 -19.25 -1.04
CA ARG A 292 5.18 -20.32 -0.82
C ARG A 292 4.61 -21.73 -0.96
N GLU A 293 3.41 -21.97 -0.45
CA GLU A 293 2.82 -23.31 -0.38
C GLU A 293 1.89 -23.62 -1.55
N LEU A 294 1.42 -22.59 -2.27
CA LEU A 294 0.46 -22.74 -3.37
C LEU A 294 1.00 -22.19 -4.70
N ASP A 295 2.31 -21.97 -4.82
CA ASP A 295 2.92 -21.40 -6.05
C ASP A 295 2.60 -22.24 -7.30
N SER A 296 2.52 -23.57 -7.17
CA SER A 296 2.19 -24.45 -8.30
C SER A 296 0.72 -24.38 -8.71
N GLU A 297 -0.17 -23.99 -7.79
CA GLU A 297 -1.62 -23.97 -7.97
C GLU A 297 -2.16 -22.57 -8.27
N VAL A 298 -1.56 -21.52 -7.71
CA VAL A 298 -2.01 -20.13 -7.79
C VAL A 298 -1.06 -19.37 -8.72
N PHE A 299 -1.61 -18.78 -9.79
CA PHE A 299 -0.88 -17.91 -10.71
C PHE A 299 -0.50 -16.57 -10.09
N GLY A 300 -1.42 -15.97 -9.35
CA GLY A 300 -1.25 -14.63 -8.80
C GLY A 300 -2.53 -14.04 -8.22
N LEU A 301 -2.42 -12.79 -7.78
CA LEU A 301 -3.50 -11.97 -7.23
C LEU A 301 -3.73 -10.75 -8.12
N ILE A 302 -4.97 -10.43 -8.42
CA ILE A 302 -5.35 -9.24 -9.19
C ILE A 302 -6.41 -8.44 -8.44
N GLY A 303 -6.30 -7.12 -8.42
CA GLY A 303 -7.24 -6.23 -7.74
C GLY A 303 -7.00 -4.75 -8.05
N GLY A 304 -7.93 -3.90 -7.62
CA GLY A 304 -7.68 -2.46 -7.56
C GLY A 304 -6.79 -2.11 -6.36
N ARG A 305 -6.32 -0.87 -6.31
CA ARG A 305 -5.42 -0.38 -5.26
C ARG A 305 -5.82 -0.78 -3.84
N SER A 306 -4.97 -1.57 -3.19
CA SER A 306 -5.29 -2.15 -1.89
C SER A 306 -4.04 -2.59 -1.13
N GLY A 307 -4.00 -2.27 0.17
CA GLY A 307 -2.99 -2.81 1.07
C GLY A 307 -2.92 -4.34 1.09
N SER A 308 -3.99 -5.06 0.72
CA SER A 308 -3.94 -6.52 0.60
C SER A 308 -3.13 -6.98 -0.61
N VAL A 309 -3.18 -6.23 -1.72
CA VAL A 309 -2.39 -6.48 -2.92
C VAL A 309 -0.93 -6.06 -2.69
N ASP A 310 -0.72 -4.89 -2.06
CA ASP A 310 0.62 -4.42 -1.65
C ASP A 310 1.38 -5.48 -0.83
N VAL A 311 0.77 -5.97 0.25
CA VAL A 311 1.43 -6.96 1.12
C VAL A 311 1.61 -8.30 0.41
N ALA A 312 0.69 -8.71 -0.46
CA ALA A 312 0.84 -9.92 -1.26
C ALA A 312 2.06 -9.82 -2.21
N ALA A 313 2.25 -8.66 -2.85
CA ALA A 313 3.43 -8.39 -3.66
C ALA A 313 4.72 -8.40 -2.82
N PHE A 314 4.71 -7.76 -1.64
CA PHE A 314 5.87 -7.72 -0.74
C PHE A 314 6.28 -9.09 -0.16
N VAL A 315 5.37 -10.05 -0.08
CA VAL A 315 5.68 -11.43 0.34
C VAL A 315 6.00 -12.35 -0.85
N GLY A 316 6.06 -11.80 -2.07
CA GLY A 316 6.51 -12.51 -3.27
C GLY A 316 5.40 -13.16 -4.13
N LEU A 317 4.12 -12.86 -3.87
CA LEU A 317 3.05 -13.31 -4.77
C LEU A 317 3.07 -12.48 -6.06
N ASN A 318 2.91 -13.14 -7.21
CA ASN A 318 2.74 -12.44 -8.49
C ASN A 318 1.44 -11.62 -8.46
N CYS A 319 1.55 -10.30 -8.48
CA CYS A 319 0.40 -9.41 -8.31
C CYS A 319 0.19 -8.51 -9.53
N TYR A 320 -1.09 -8.17 -9.78
CA TYR A 320 -1.51 -7.13 -10.71
C TYR A 320 -2.44 -6.15 -10.02
N GLU A 321 -2.10 -4.87 -10.09
CA GLU A 321 -2.88 -3.79 -9.52
C GLU A 321 -3.36 -2.85 -10.61
N TRP A 322 -4.65 -2.52 -10.62
CA TRP A 322 -5.20 -1.48 -11.49
C TRP A 322 -5.52 -0.21 -10.72
N ASP A 323 -5.47 0.91 -11.44
CA ASP A 323 -5.86 2.23 -10.93
C ASP A 323 -6.48 3.10 -12.03
N GLU A 324 -7.01 4.26 -11.65
CA GLU A 324 -7.63 5.21 -12.58
C GLU A 324 -6.58 5.99 -13.40
N PRO A 325 -6.89 6.31 -14.67
CA PRO A 325 -5.97 7.05 -15.54
C PRO A 325 -5.90 8.55 -15.19
N VAL A 326 -4.80 9.00 -14.57
CA VAL A 326 -4.64 10.38 -14.04
C VAL A 326 -4.86 11.50 -15.06
N PHE A 327 -4.27 11.40 -16.25
CA PHE A 327 -4.22 12.54 -17.18
C PHE A 327 -5.29 12.51 -18.27
N ASN A 328 -5.87 11.34 -18.54
CA ASN A 328 -6.94 11.22 -19.52
C ASN A 328 -8.31 11.58 -18.92
N ILE A 329 -8.52 11.38 -17.61
CA ILE A 329 -9.72 11.88 -16.92
C ILE A 329 -9.71 13.40 -16.85
N ALA A 330 -8.55 14.00 -16.53
CA ALA A 330 -8.40 15.45 -16.51
C ALA A 330 -8.59 16.07 -17.91
N ALA A 331 -8.07 15.44 -18.96
CA ALA A 331 -8.28 15.89 -20.35
C ALA A 331 -9.72 15.69 -20.84
N ALA A 332 -10.36 14.55 -20.53
CA ALA A 332 -11.76 14.29 -20.87
C ALA A 332 -12.72 15.21 -20.08
N ALA A 333 -12.41 15.49 -18.82
CA ALA A 333 -13.15 16.45 -17.99
C ALA A 333 -12.84 17.92 -18.36
N ALA A 334 -11.66 18.23 -18.89
CA ALA A 334 -11.34 19.56 -19.42
C ALA A 334 -12.02 19.84 -20.77
N ALA A 335 -12.28 18.79 -21.57
CA ALA A 335 -13.11 18.88 -22.77
C ALA A 335 -14.60 19.07 -22.45
N ALA A 336 -15.04 18.66 -21.25
CA ALA A 336 -16.36 19.01 -20.71
C ALA A 336 -16.32 20.44 -20.15
N GLN A 337 -17.08 21.34 -20.75
CA GLN A 337 -17.06 22.78 -20.47
C GLN A 337 -17.60 23.11 -19.07
N ASP A 338 -16.75 23.17 -18.05
CA ASP A 338 -16.95 24.07 -16.89
C ASP A 338 -15.63 24.26 -16.11
N GLU A 339 -15.18 25.50 -15.96
CA GLU A 339 -13.89 25.88 -15.36
C GLU A 339 -14.02 26.13 -13.85
N GLY A 340 -13.56 25.19 -13.01
CA GLY A 340 -13.57 25.32 -11.55
C GLY A 340 -12.25 24.89 -10.86
N PRO A 341 -11.95 25.42 -9.65
CA PRO A 341 -10.73 25.16 -8.86
C PRO A 341 -10.51 23.70 -8.44
N LEU A 342 -11.56 22.87 -8.44
CA LEU A 342 -11.49 21.41 -8.26
C LEU A 342 -10.53 20.70 -9.23
N LYS A 343 -10.18 21.33 -10.36
CA LYS A 343 -9.32 20.78 -11.42
C LYS A 343 -7.85 20.63 -11.03
N LYS A 344 -7.31 21.59 -10.29
CA LYS A 344 -5.89 21.59 -9.89
C LYS A 344 -5.66 20.66 -8.70
N GLU A 345 -6.54 20.74 -7.70
CA GLU A 345 -6.47 19.90 -6.50
C GLU A 345 -6.59 18.41 -6.82
N TYR A 346 -7.48 18.01 -7.75
CA TYR A 346 -7.59 16.62 -8.17
C TYR A 346 -6.30 16.09 -8.83
N VAL A 347 -5.70 16.87 -9.75
CA VAL A 347 -4.43 16.50 -10.39
C VAL A 347 -3.29 16.46 -9.37
N ASP A 348 -3.21 17.45 -8.47
CA ASP A 348 -2.19 17.53 -7.42
C ASP A 348 -2.29 16.34 -6.43
N MET A 349 -3.49 15.79 -6.21
CA MET A 349 -3.69 14.59 -5.38
C MET A 349 -3.42 13.27 -6.11
N GLN A 350 -3.73 13.16 -7.40
CA GLN A 350 -3.69 11.90 -8.14
C GLN A 350 -2.31 11.57 -8.73
N VAL A 351 -1.57 12.59 -9.18
CA VAL A 351 -0.23 12.39 -9.75
C VAL A 351 0.71 11.66 -8.78
N PRO A 352 0.77 12.04 -7.49
CA PRO A 352 1.62 11.33 -6.54
C PRO A 352 1.19 9.87 -6.31
N GLN A 353 -0.11 9.57 -6.35
CA GLN A 353 -0.63 8.20 -6.23
C GLN A 353 -0.26 7.33 -7.44
N TYR A 354 -0.37 7.88 -8.64
CA TYR A 354 0.04 7.19 -9.85
C TYR A 354 1.55 6.95 -9.90
N LEU A 355 2.35 7.94 -9.50
CA LEU A 355 3.80 7.76 -9.37
C LEU A 355 4.14 6.68 -8.34
N ARG A 356 3.43 6.65 -7.20
CA ARG A 356 3.60 5.58 -6.22
C ARG A 356 3.34 4.22 -6.85
N LEU A 357 2.22 4.05 -7.56
CA LEU A 357 1.86 2.80 -8.21
C LEU A 357 2.91 2.37 -9.23
N LEU A 358 3.33 3.26 -10.13
CA LEU A 358 4.38 2.97 -11.10
C LEU A 358 5.71 2.59 -10.44
N ASN A 359 6.05 3.21 -9.32
CA ASN A 359 7.28 2.91 -8.61
C ASN A 359 7.32 1.46 -8.09
N GLN A 360 6.15 0.88 -7.80
CA GLN A 360 6.00 -0.50 -7.34
C GLN A 360 6.23 -1.56 -8.43
N CYS A 361 6.48 -1.18 -9.70
CA CYS A 361 6.60 -2.11 -10.82
C CYS A 361 7.66 -3.22 -10.64
N SER A 362 8.54 -3.09 -9.64
CA SER A 362 9.52 -4.11 -9.26
C SER A 362 8.90 -5.32 -8.56
N VAL A 363 7.72 -5.18 -7.97
CA VAL A 363 7.04 -6.23 -7.19
C VAL A 363 5.60 -6.47 -7.62
N VAL A 364 4.96 -5.50 -8.27
CA VAL A 364 3.59 -5.61 -8.78
C VAL A 364 3.55 -5.24 -10.26
N SER A 365 2.70 -5.88 -11.05
CA SER A 365 2.37 -5.40 -12.39
C SER A 365 1.23 -4.39 -12.30
N VAL A 366 1.29 -3.34 -13.11
CA VAL A 366 0.36 -2.22 -13.06
C VAL A 366 -0.46 -2.17 -14.34
N GLY A 367 -1.77 -1.97 -14.17
CA GLY A 367 -2.72 -1.68 -15.24
C GLY A 367 -3.50 -0.40 -14.98
N LEU A 368 -4.25 0.04 -15.98
CA LEU A 368 -5.18 1.16 -15.86
C LEU A 368 -6.61 0.72 -16.16
N LEU A 369 -7.55 1.52 -15.69
CA LEU A 369 -8.94 1.48 -16.13
C LEU A 369 -9.08 2.14 -17.51
N ASP A 370 -9.97 1.60 -18.35
CA ASP A 370 -10.25 2.13 -19.69
C ASP A 370 -10.98 3.47 -19.57
N VAL A 371 -10.32 4.54 -20.02
CA VAL A 371 -10.83 5.92 -19.98
C VAL A 371 -12.20 6.02 -20.67
N ALA A 372 -12.38 5.34 -21.79
CA ALA A 372 -13.61 5.40 -22.57
C ALA A 372 -14.79 4.73 -21.85
N SER A 373 -14.50 3.94 -20.81
CA SER A 373 -15.49 3.25 -19.99
C SER A 373 -15.99 4.05 -18.78
N HIS A 374 -15.54 5.30 -18.64
CA HIS A 374 -15.93 6.18 -17.52
C HIS A 374 -17.40 6.59 -17.62
N ASP A 375 -18.21 6.07 -16.70
CA ASP A 375 -19.57 6.52 -16.45
C ASP A 375 -19.52 7.77 -15.57
N LEU A 376 -19.59 8.95 -16.19
CA LEU A 376 -19.52 10.26 -15.52
C LEU A 376 -20.64 10.45 -14.48
N ASP A 377 -21.82 9.88 -14.72
CA ASP A 377 -22.98 10.02 -13.82
C ASP A 377 -22.75 9.23 -12.52
N LYS A 378 -22.05 8.10 -12.62
CA LYS A 378 -21.74 7.22 -11.49
C LYS A 378 -20.34 7.41 -10.93
N GLY A 379 -19.47 8.14 -11.63
CA GLY A 379 -18.06 8.31 -11.29
C GLY A 379 -17.29 6.98 -11.26
N VAL A 380 -17.63 6.01 -12.12
CA VAL A 380 -16.99 4.69 -12.14
C VAL A 380 -16.47 4.35 -13.53
N PHE A 381 -15.37 3.61 -13.57
CA PHE A 381 -14.88 2.96 -14.79
C PHE A 381 -15.45 1.55 -14.85
N THR A 382 -15.91 1.12 -16.01
CA THR A 382 -16.57 -0.18 -16.16
C THR A 382 -15.68 -1.25 -16.78
N ARG A 383 -14.52 -0.87 -17.32
CA ARG A 383 -13.56 -1.76 -17.98
C ARG A 383 -12.12 -1.49 -17.54
N LEU A 384 -11.32 -2.55 -17.58
CA LEU A 384 -9.87 -2.53 -17.48
C LEU A 384 -9.25 -2.37 -18.87
N GLU A 385 -8.11 -1.70 -18.94
CA GLU A 385 -7.23 -1.73 -20.12
C GLU A 385 -6.71 -3.16 -20.34
N GLU A 386 -6.88 -3.66 -21.56
CA GLU A 386 -6.68 -5.07 -21.89
C GLU A 386 -5.20 -5.40 -22.16
N THR A 387 -4.42 -4.43 -22.63
CA THR A 387 -3.04 -4.64 -23.10
C THR A 387 -2.13 -5.11 -21.98
N GLU A 388 -2.10 -4.39 -20.86
CA GLU A 388 -1.28 -4.73 -19.69
C GLU A 388 -1.77 -6.02 -19.03
N LEU A 389 -3.09 -6.24 -18.99
CA LEU A 389 -3.70 -7.43 -18.42
C LEU A 389 -3.30 -8.69 -19.19
N ASP A 390 -3.41 -8.68 -20.52
CA ASP A 390 -3.06 -9.83 -21.37
C ASP A 390 -1.55 -10.13 -21.32
N ARG A 391 -0.70 -9.10 -21.25
CA ARG A 391 0.74 -9.27 -21.07
C ARG A 391 1.08 -9.95 -19.74
N TRP A 392 0.47 -9.49 -18.65
CA TRP A 392 0.69 -10.07 -17.33
C TRP A 392 0.19 -11.52 -17.26
N LEU A 393 -1.03 -11.78 -17.73
CA LEU A 393 -1.58 -13.15 -17.81
C LEU A 393 -0.79 -14.06 -18.76
N GLY A 394 -0.10 -13.47 -19.74
CA GLY A 394 0.89 -14.14 -20.60
C GLY A 394 2.20 -14.53 -19.89
N GLY A 395 2.38 -14.12 -18.63
CA GLY A 395 3.54 -14.44 -17.80
C GLY A 395 4.62 -13.35 -17.74
N GLU A 396 4.36 -12.17 -18.32
CA GLU A 396 5.26 -11.03 -18.14
C GLU A 396 5.18 -10.49 -16.70
N VAL A 397 6.34 -10.13 -16.13
CA VAL A 397 6.46 -9.62 -14.76
C VAL A 397 6.86 -8.16 -14.79
N GLY A 398 6.24 -7.34 -13.94
CA GLY A 398 6.50 -5.91 -13.88
C GLY A 398 5.98 -5.20 -15.12
N VAL A 399 4.81 -5.63 -15.61
CA VAL A 399 4.07 -4.91 -16.64
C VAL A 399 3.66 -3.55 -16.07
N TYR A 400 3.66 -2.50 -16.89
CA TYR A 400 3.19 -1.18 -16.52
C TYR A 400 2.62 -0.47 -17.75
N PRO A 401 1.65 0.44 -17.56
CA PRO A 401 1.14 1.26 -18.66
C PRO A 401 2.23 2.22 -19.16
N PRO A 402 2.21 2.60 -20.45
CA PRO A 402 3.11 3.63 -20.94
C PRO A 402 2.87 4.97 -20.22
N PHE A 403 3.90 5.81 -20.14
CA PHE A 403 3.71 7.19 -19.70
C PHE A 403 2.74 7.91 -20.66
N PRO A 404 1.92 8.85 -20.15
CA PRO A 404 1.05 9.65 -21.00
C PRO A 404 1.86 10.42 -22.03
N ASP A 405 1.42 10.42 -23.28
CA ASP A 405 2.05 11.15 -24.40
C ASP A 405 1.68 12.66 -24.40
N ASN A 406 1.43 13.23 -23.23
CA ASN A 406 1.03 14.62 -23.06
C ASN A 406 2.16 15.40 -22.36
N ASP A 407 2.69 16.44 -23.01
CA ASP A 407 3.80 17.25 -22.52
C ASP A 407 3.56 17.82 -21.11
N CYS A 408 2.35 18.27 -20.80
CA CYS A 408 1.99 18.78 -19.47
C CYS A 408 2.02 17.68 -18.40
N ALA A 409 1.51 16.50 -18.74
CA ALA A 409 1.59 15.33 -17.86
C ALA A 409 3.06 14.94 -17.61
N ARG A 410 3.86 14.93 -18.67
CA ARG A 410 5.29 14.64 -18.64
C ARG A 410 6.05 15.61 -17.73
N GLU A 411 5.85 16.92 -17.88
CA GLU A 411 6.47 17.93 -17.03
C GLU A 411 6.08 17.76 -15.56
N LEU A 412 4.80 17.53 -15.28
CA LEU A 412 4.31 17.35 -13.92
C LEU A 412 4.87 16.09 -13.25
N LEU A 413 5.02 15.00 -14.01
CA LEU A 413 5.65 13.77 -13.54
C LEU A 413 7.14 13.98 -13.24
N VAL A 414 7.89 14.66 -14.12
CA VAL A 414 9.31 14.99 -13.90
C VAL A 414 9.48 15.86 -12.66
N TYR A 415 8.62 16.88 -12.50
CA TYR A 415 8.62 17.74 -11.32
C TYR A 415 8.41 16.93 -10.03
N ASN A 416 7.42 16.03 -10.00
CA ASN A 416 7.14 15.21 -8.82
C ASN A 416 8.22 14.13 -8.56
N ILE A 417 8.82 13.55 -9.60
CA ILE A 417 9.99 12.66 -9.46
C ILE A 417 11.16 13.44 -8.85
N GLY A 418 11.44 14.65 -9.35
CA GLY A 418 12.45 15.55 -8.78
C GLY A 418 12.20 15.80 -7.30
N ARG A 419 10.97 16.13 -6.90
CA ARG A 419 10.62 16.31 -5.48
C ARG A 419 10.81 15.07 -4.61
N ILE A 420 10.62 13.86 -5.16
CA ILE A 420 10.90 12.61 -4.44
C ILE A 420 12.41 12.43 -4.22
N GLU A 421 13.22 12.86 -5.19
CA GLU A 421 14.67 12.66 -5.21
C GLU A 421 15.48 13.80 -4.59
N ASP A 422 14.90 15.00 -4.50
CA ASP A 422 15.47 16.22 -3.93
C ASP A 422 15.54 16.13 -2.38
N CYS A 423 16.11 15.04 -1.87
CA CYS A 423 16.47 14.88 -0.47
C CYS A 423 17.98 14.62 -0.33
N GLU A 424 18.60 15.21 0.68
CA GLU A 424 20.04 15.04 1.00
C GLU A 424 20.42 13.59 1.36
N LEU A 425 19.43 12.69 1.39
CA LEU A 425 19.56 11.30 1.78
C LEU A 425 19.95 10.38 0.62
N GLY A 426 20.02 10.90 -0.61
CA GLY A 426 20.41 10.12 -1.80
C GLY A 426 19.35 9.10 -2.24
N ILE A 427 18.09 9.35 -1.93
CA ILE A 427 16.98 8.47 -2.32
C ILE A 427 16.66 8.74 -3.80
N LEU A 428 17.08 7.84 -4.68
CA LEU A 428 16.80 7.85 -6.12
C LEU A 428 15.53 7.08 -6.48
N ALA A 429 14.63 7.67 -7.26
CA ALA A 429 13.44 7.01 -7.80
C ALA A 429 13.81 6.20 -9.06
N THR A 430 14.76 5.27 -8.91
CA THR A 430 15.40 4.54 -10.00
C THR A 430 14.40 3.83 -10.92
N ASN A 431 13.37 3.21 -10.35
CA ASN A 431 12.31 2.56 -11.12
C ASN A 431 11.52 3.56 -11.97
N LEU A 432 11.12 4.70 -11.39
CA LEU A 432 10.40 5.74 -12.12
C LEU A 432 11.24 6.33 -13.26
N ARG A 433 12.52 6.62 -13.02
CA ARG A 433 13.45 7.06 -14.06
C ARG A 433 13.63 6.03 -15.18
N ARG A 434 13.64 4.73 -14.84
CA ARG A 434 13.71 3.66 -15.84
C ARG A 434 12.45 3.59 -16.70
N ILE A 435 11.27 3.61 -16.07
CA ILE A 435 10.00 3.62 -16.81
C ILE A 435 10.02 4.84 -17.75
N TRP A 436 10.54 5.96 -17.27
CA TRP A 436 10.59 7.22 -18.03
C TRP A 436 11.49 7.12 -19.26
N VAL A 437 12.70 6.55 -19.12
CA VAL A 437 13.62 6.38 -20.25
C VAL A 437 13.08 5.41 -21.32
N LYS A 438 12.24 4.45 -20.92
CA LYS A 438 11.66 3.44 -21.82
C LYS A 438 10.37 3.90 -22.52
N SER A 439 9.79 5.02 -22.10
CA SER A 439 8.52 5.56 -22.61
C SER A 439 8.74 6.85 -23.39
#